data_AF-A0A8T7EVH6-F1
#
_entry.id   AF-A0A8T7EVH6-F1
#
_cell.length_a   1.000
_cell.length_b   1.000
_cell.length_c   1.000
_cell.angle_alpha   90.00
_cell.angle_beta   90.00
_cell.angle_gamma   90.00
#
_symmetry.space_group_name_H-M   'P 1'
#
loop_
_entity.id
_entity.type
_entity.pdbx_description
1 polymer ?
#
loop_
_entity_poly.entity_id
_entity_poly.type
_entity_poly.pdbx_seq_one_letter_code
_entity_poly.pdbx_strand_id
1 'polypeptide(L)' 'MQTDLLAQYGGSDPNGYTEEEIGECLLALGRGQEARKHFAAAYAVLSHDPWLTASDPARIERLRDLSR' A
#
# COMPACT_ATOMS: atom_id res chain seq x y z
N MET A 1 10.84 -19.44 -5.17
CA MET A 1 9.44 -19.51 -4.67
C MET A 1 8.91 -18.25 -3.98
N GLN A 2 9.71 -17.28 -3.53
CA GLN A 2 9.20 -15.93 -3.20
C GLN A 2 10.24 -14.85 -3.54
N THR A 3 11.51 -15.14 -3.27
CA THR A 3 12.68 -14.38 -3.74
C THR A 3 12.76 -14.24 -5.26
N ASP A 4 12.39 -15.27 -6.02
CA ASP A 4 12.39 -15.20 -7.50
C ASP A 4 11.31 -14.25 -8.03
N LEU A 5 10.16 -14.18 -7.36
CA LEU A 5 9.07 -13.26 -7.71
C LEU A 5 9.47 -11.81 -7.41
N LEU A 6 10.06 -11.58 -6.22
CA LEU A 6 10.63 -10.29 -5.83
C LEU A 6 11.71 -9.83 -6.82
N ALA A 7 12.62 -10.72 -7.24
CA ALA A 7 13.63 -10.40 -8.24
C ALA A 7 13.02 -10.05 -9.61
N GLN A 8 11.92 -10.72 -9.99
CA GLN A 8 11.19 -10.45 -11.23
C GLN A 8 10.57 -9.04 -11.28
N TYR A 9 10.12 -8.52 -10.13
CA TYR A 9 9.55 -7.17 -10.01
C TYR A 9 10.53 -6.13 -9.45
N GLY A 10 11.84 -6.44 -9.43
CA GLY A 10 12.87 -5.49 -8.99
C GLY A 10 12.81 -5.13 -7.49
N GLY A 11 12.22 -6.00 -6.66
CA GLY A 11 12.06 -5.80 -5.22
C GLY A 11 10.88 -4.92 -4.83
N SER A 12 10.02 -4.53 -5.79
CA SER A 12 8.82 -3.73 -5.55
C SER A 12 7.58 -4.52 -5.97
N ASP A 13 6.49 -4.40 -5.21
CA ASP A 13 5.19 -4.93 -5.65
C ASP A 13 4.48 -3.89 -6.52
N PRO A 14 4.27 -4.16 -7.81
CA PRO A 14 3.61 -3.21 -8.71
C PRO A 14 2.12 -3.04 -8.37
N ASN A 15 1.55 -3.89 -7.51
CA ASN A 15 0.13 -3.89 -7.19
C ASN A 15 -0.21 -3.06 -5.96
N GLY A 16 0.77 -2.50 -5.25
CA GLY A 16 0.57 -1.58 -4.13
C GLY A 16 0.17 -2.23 -2.79
N TYR A 17 -0.16 -3.53 -2.77
CA TYR A 17 -0.55 -4.23 -1.54
C TYR A 17 0.61 -4.38 -0.56
N THR A 18 1.82 -4.64 -1.04
CA THR A 18 2.99 -4.74 -0.15
C THR A 18 3.26 -3.41 0.58
N GLU A 19 3.08 -2.29 -0.11
CA GLU A 19 3.22 -0.96 0.50
C GLU A 19 2.12 -0.69 1.54
N GLU A 20 0.89 -1.12 1.29
CA GLU A 20 -0.19 -1.04 2.28
C GLU A 20 0.17 -1.83 3.55
N GLU A 21 0.59 -3.09 3.41
CA GLU A 21 0.93 -3.95 4.55
C GLU A 21 2.11 -3.40 5.37
N ILE A 22 3.14 -2.83 4.70
CA ILE A 22 4.25 -2.16 5.40
C ILE A 22 3.73 -0.93 6.16
N GLY A 23 2.84 -0.14 5.54
CA GLY A 23 2.18 0.99 6.17
C GLY A 23 1.42 0.59 7.44
N GLU A 24 0.61 -0.46 7.37
CA GLU A 24 -0.14 -1.01 8.51
C GLU A 24 0.79 -1.48 9.63
N CYS A 25 1.85 -2.22 9.29
CA CYS A 25 2.83 -2.68 10.28
C CYS A 25 3.51 -1.52 11.01
N LEU A 26 3.92 -0.48 10.28
CA LEU A 26 4.55 0.71 10.87
C LEU A 26 3.56 1.52 11.71
N LEU A 27 2.31 1.65 11.27
CA LEU A 27 1.25 2.32 12.01
C LEU A 27 0.97 1.60 13.35
N ALA A 28 0.88 0.26 13.33
CA ALA A 28 0.70 -0.56 14.52
C ALA A 28 1.88 -0.43 15.52
N LEU A 29 3.09 -0.15 15.03
CA LEU A 29 4.27 0.14 15.85
C LEU A 29 4.35 1.59 16.33
N GLY A 30 3.34 2.43 16.05
CA GLY A 30 3.35 3.86 16.39
C GLY A 30 4.26 4.71 15.51
N ARG A 31 4.82 4.15 14.44
CA ARG A 31 5.76 4.79 13.51
C ARG A 31 5.02 5.48 12.36
N GLY A 32 3.99 6.26 12.69
CA GLY A 32 3.08 6.86 11.70
C GLY A 32 3.78 7.73 10.66
N GLN A 33 4.85 8.46 11.04
CA GLN A 33 5.60 9.28 10.09
C GLN A 33 6.29 8.44 9.00
N GLU A 34 6.79 7.27 9.35
CA GLU A 34 7.39 6.34 8.38
C GLU A 34 6.32 5.61 7.57
N ALA A 35 5.17 5.31 8.17
CA ALA A 35 4.04 4.68 7.49
C ALA A 35 3.48 5.52 6.34
N ARG A 36 3.48 6.85 6.46
CA ARG A 36 2.92 7.78 5.46
C ARG A 36 3.42 7.53 4.04
N LYS A 37 4.73 7.33 3.85
CA LYS A 37 5.31 7.13 2.50
C LYS A 37 4.82 5.83 1.86
N HIS A 38 4.58 4.81 2.69
CA HIS A 38 4.07 3.51 2.26
C HIS A 38 2.58 3.60 1.92
N PHE A 39 1.77 4.27 2.75
CA PHE A 39 0.38 4.55 2.41
C PHE A 39 0.22 5.43 1.16
N ALA A 40 1.12 6.39 0.93
CA ALA A 40 1.14 7.19 -0.29
C ALA A 40 1.43 6.33 -1.54
N ALA A 41 2.41 5.42 -1.46
CA ALA A 41 2.73 4.49 -2.54
C ALA A 41 1.57 3.51 -2.82
N ALA A 42 0.98 2.95 -1.77
CA ALA A 42 -0.19 2.10 -1.88
C ALA A 42 -1.37 2.83 -2.52
N TYR A 43 -1.70 4.05 -2.05
CA TYR A 43 -2.76 4.87 -2.61
C TYR A 43 -2.54 5.18 -4.09
N ALA A 44 -1.31 5.51 -4.49
CA ALA A 44 -0.97 5.82 -5.89
C ALA A 44 -1.28 4.66 -6.85
N VAL A 45 -1.25 3.41 -6.38
CA VAL A 45 -1.57 2.23 -7.19
C VAL A 45 -3.02 1.80 -6.99
N LEU A 46 -3.43 1.53 -5.75
CA LEU A 46 -4.72 0.93 -5.42
C LEU A 46 -5.92 1.84 -5.71
N SER A 47 -5.74 3.16 -5.71
CA SER A 47 -6.82 4.09 -6.11
C SER A 47 -7.18 4.01 -7.60
N HIS A 48 -6.36 3.35 -8.41
CA HIS A 48 -6.62 3.12 -9.83
C HIS A 48 -7.18 1.72 -10.11
N ASP A 49 -7.32 0.85 -9.10
CA ASP A 49 -7.95 -0.47 -9.25
C ASP A 49 -9.49 -0.31 -9.35
N PRO A 50 -10.11 -0.62 -10.50
CA PRO A 50 -11.55 -0.41 -10.69
C PRO A 50 -12.41 -1.32 -9.81
N TRP A 51 -11.92 -2.51 -9.48
CA TRP A 51 -12.65 -3.44 -8.63
C TRP A 51 -12.58 -3.00 -7.18
N LEU A 52 -11.42 -2.57 -6.71
CA LEU A 52 -11.23 -2.13 -5.33
C LEU A 52 -11.99 -0.81 -5.05
N THR A 53 -11.92 0.14 -5.98
CA THR A 53 -12.66 1.41 -5.87
C THR A 53 -14.18 1.23 -5.87
N ALA A 54 -14.69 0.19 -6.53
CA ALA A 54 -16.12 -0.14 -6.54
C ALA A 54 -16.56 -0.97 -5.32
N SER A 55 -15.73 -1.90 -4.87
CA SER A 55 -16.08 -2.85 -3.80
C SER A 55 -15.78 -2.33 -2.40
N ASP A 56 -14.73 -1.51 -2.24
CA ASP A 56 -14.29 -0.97 -0.95
C ASP A 56 -13.72 0.46 -1.09
N PRO A 57 -14.59 1.46 -1.39
CA PRO A 57 -14.15 2.86 -1.47
C PRO A 57 -13.62 3.40 -0.14
N ALA A 58 -14.09 2.87 0.99
CA ALA A 58 -13.65 3.30 2.33
C ALA A 58 -12.17 2.97 2.58
N ARG A 59 -11.69 1.82 2.11
CA ARG A 59 -10.26 1.48 2.15
C ARG A 59 -9.42 2.48 1.37
N ILE A 60 -9.87 2.89 0.17
CA ILE A 60 -9.15 3.89 -0.65
C ILE A 60 -9.10 5.26 0.04
N GLU A 61 -10.20 5.69 0.67
CA GLU A 61 -10.21 6.92 1.45
C GLU A 61 -9.27 6.86 2.65
N ARG A 62 -9.24 5.73 3.37
CA ARG A 62 -8.32 5.53 4.50
C ARG A 62 -6.85 5.58 4.06
N LEU A 63 -6.50 4.95 2.93
CA LEU A 63 -5.15 5.03 2.37
C LEU A 63 -4.76 6.49 2.05
N ARG A 64 -5.68 7.27 1.45
CA ARG A 64 -5.46 8.69 1.18
C ARG A 64 -5.23 9.48 2.47
N ASP A 65 -6.03 9.23 3.50
CA ASP A 65 -5.96 9.99 4.74
C ASP A 65 -4.68 9.66 5.53
N LEU A 66 -4.25 8.39 5.53
CA LEU A 66 -3.01 7.95 6.15
C LEU A 66 -1.74 8.35 5.37
N SER A 67 -1.88 8.79 4.11
CA SER A 67 -0.75 9.28 3.30
C SER A 67 -0.30 10.71 3.65
N ARG A 68 -1.05 11.43 4.49
CA ARG A 68 -0.84 12.84 4.86
C ARG A 68 -0.08 12.97 6.19
#